data_AF-A0AAW2WNM0-F1
#
_entry.id   AF-A0AAW2WNM0-F1
#
_cell.length_a   1.000
_cell.length_b   1.000
_cell.length_c   1.000
_cell.angle_alpha   90.00
_cell.angle_beta   90.00
_cell.angle_gamma   90.00
#
_symmetry.space_group_name_H-M   'P 1'
#
loop_
_entity.id
_entity.type
_entity.pdbx_description
1 polymer ?
#
loop_
_entity_poly.entity_id
_entity_poly.type
_entity_poly.pdbx_seq_one_letter_code
_entity_poly.pdbx_strand_id
1 'polypeptide(L)'
;MVSSSKSFVSNIWKPEHLKGDVFAAGLLKLKIPEIRNYQNCKTIYWLKPEPGWVKLNTNGASKGNPGLAGAGGIVRDYEGKVILAFFEPIGFY
;
A
#
# COMPACT_ATOMS: atom_id res chain seq x y z
N MET A 1 3.60 3.48 -12.03
CA MET A 1 3.60 2.22 -11.26
C MET A 1 4.90 1.51 -11.60
N VAL A 2 5.80 1.29 -10.64
CA VAL A 2 7.03 0.52 -10.91
C VAL A 2 6.63 -0.95 -10.94
N SER A 3 7.00 -1.67 -12.01
CA SER A 3 6.80 -3.12 -12.08
C SER A 3 7.38 -3.77 -10.82
N SER A 4 6.63 -4.68 -10.19
CA SER A 4 7.07 -5.40 -8.99
C SER A 4 8.46 -6.01 -9.18
N SER A 5 8.78 -6.51 -10.38
CA SER A 5 10.12 -7.03 -10.72
C SER A 5 11.25 -6.01 -10.57
N LYS A 6 11.04 -4.75 -10.94
CA LYS A 6 12.05 -3.68 -10.81
C LYS A 6 12.27 -3.27 -9.35
N SER A 7 11.24 -3.42 -8.51
CA SER A 7 11.28 -3.00 -7.11
C SER A 7 11.97 -4.00 -6.16
N PHE A 8 12.01 -5.29 -6.53
CA PHE A 8 12.86 -6.29 -5.85
C PHE A 8 14.33 -6.14 -6.24
N VAL A 9 14.61 -5.90 -7.53
CA VAL A 9 15.99 -5.67 -8.02
C VAL A 9 16.64 -4.44 -7.37
N SER A 10 15.84 -3.43 -7.01
CA SER A 10 16.32 -2.23 -6.32
C SER A 10 16.37 -2.36 -4.79
N ASN A 11 16.17 -3.55 -4.22
CA ASN A 11 16.12 -3.81 -2.76
C ASN A 11 15.09 -2.96 -1.98
N ILE A 12 14.08 -2.41 -2.65
CA ILE A 12 13.02 -1.62 -1.98
C ILE A 12 12.09 -2.55 -1.19
N TRP A 13 11.78 -3.73 -1.77
CA TRP A 13 10.99 -4.76 -1.10
C TRP A 13 11.88 -5.94 -0.72
N LYS A 14 11.83 -6.30 0.57
CA LYS A 14 12.43 -7.54 1.08
C LYS A 14 11.32 -8.56 1.34
N PRO A 15 11.58 -9.87 1.21
CA PRO A 15 10.59 -10.90 1.51
C PRO A 15 9.96 -10.78 2.90
N GLU A 16 10.73 -10.31 3.89
CA GLU A 16 10.27 -10.02 5.25
C GLU A 16 9.20 -8.92 5.35
N HIS A 17 9.12 -8.00 4.38
CA HIS A 17 8.04 -7.00 4.31
C HIS A 17 6.70 -7.59 3.86
N LEU A 18 6.69 -8.80 3.32
CA LEU A 18 5.48 -9.54 2.91
C LEU A 18 5.08 -10.62 3.92
N LYS A 19 5.70 -10.62 5.11
CA LYS A 19 5.39 -11.58 6.17
C LYS A 19 3.93 -11.41 6.60
N GLY A 20 3.08 -12.39 6.26
CA GLY A 20 1.64 -12.36 6.51
C GLY A 20 0.78 -12.04 5.28
N ASP A 21 1.36 -11.52 4.20
CA ASP A 21 0.69 -11.34 2.90
C ASP A 21 1.06 -12.50 1.96
N VAL A 22 0.50 -13.67 2.28
CA VAL A 22 0.67 -14.90 1.50
C VAL A 22 0.16 -14.78 0.05
N PHE A 23 -0.79 -13.86 -0.18
CA PHE A 23 -1.35 -13.61 -1.50
C PHE A 23 -0.34 -12.89 -2.40
N ALA A 24 0.21 -11.75 -1.96
CA ALA A 24 1.21 -11.02 -2.72
C ALA A 24 2.48 -11.86 -2.94
N ALA A 25 2.90 -12.64 -1.93
CA ALA A 25 4.02 -13.55 -2.08
C ALA A 25 3.76 -14.69 -3.08
N GLY A 26 2.54 -15.23 -3.12
CA GLY A 26 2.13 -16.21 -4.14
C GLY A 26 2.19 -15.63 -5.56
N LEU A 27 1.67 -14.42 -5.76
CA LEU A 27 1.75 -13.69 -7.03
C LEU A 27 3.21 -13.47 -7.47
N LEU A 28 4.10 -13.22 -6.50
CA LEU A 28 5.52 -12.93 -6.71
C LEU A 28 6.43 -14.16 -6.65
N LYS A 29 5.86 -15.36 -6.44
CA LYS A 29 6.58 -16.64 -6.31
C LYS A 29 7.65 -16.65 -5.20
N LEU A 30 7.41 -15.95 -4.09
CA LEU A 30 8.33 -15.88 -2.95
C LEU A 30 8.07 -17.04 -1.97
N LYS A 31 9.14 -17.63 -1.42
CA LYS A 31 9.05 -18.62 -0.33
C LYS A 31 8.86 -17.88 1.00
N ILE A 32 7.69 -17.99 1.64
CA ILE A 32 7.46 -17.45 2.99
C ILE A 32 7.61 -18.59 4.03
N PRO A 33 8.33 -18.37 5.15
CA PRO A 33 8.34 -19.30 6.28
C PRO A 33 7.00 -19.29 7.04
N GLU A 34 6.37 -20.48 7.07
CA GLU A 34 5.16 -20.92 7.80
C GLU A 34 3.91 -20.04 7.84
N ILE A 35 2.81 -20.63 7.35
CA ILE A 35 1.50 -20.04 7.11
C ILE A 35 0.76 -19.89 8.45
N ARG A 36 0.54 -18.65 8.91
CA ARG A 36 -0.51 -18.36 9.90
C ARG A 36 -1.88 -18.40 9.23
N ASN A 37 -2.90 -18.87 9.97
CA ASN A 37 -4.32 -18.99 9.59
C ASN A 37 -4.73 -18.14 8.38
N TYR A 38 -5.12 -18.82 7.30
CA TYR A 38 -5.50 -18.22 6.03
C TYR A 38 -6.69 -17.27 6.24
N GLN A 39 -6.43 -15.96 6.20
CA GLN A 39 -7.50 -14.99 6.07
C GLN A 39 -8.05 -15.10 4.65
N ASN A 40 -9.38 -15.14 4.50
CA ASN A 40 -10.04 -15.19 3.20
C ASN A 40 -9.90 -13.83 2.49
N CYS A 41 -8.71 -13.54 1.98
CA CYS A 41 -8.39 -12.32 1.26
C CYS A 41 -8.86 -12.45 -0.19
N LYS A 42 -9.73 -11.55 -0.64
CA LYS A 42 -10.13 -11.43 -2.05
C LYS A 42 -9.33 -10.34 -2.73
N THR A 43 -8.71 -10.67 -3.87
CA THR A 43 -8.04 -9.68 -4.71
C THR A 43 -9.07 -8.73 -5.29
N ILE A 44 -8.82 -7.43 -5.11
CA ILE A 44 -9.54 -6.37 -5.82
C ILE A 44 -8.53 -5.58 -6.63
N TYR A 45 -8.94 -5.18 -7.83
CA TYR A 45 -8.15 -4.34 -8.71
C TYR A 45 -8.68 -2.91 -8.66
N TRP A 46 -7.77 -1.95 -8.65
CA TRP A 46 -8.14 -0.55 -8.76
C TRP A 46 -8.41 -0.21 -10.22
N LEU A 47 -9.68 0.03 -10.55
CA LEU A 47 -10.05 0.57 -11.85
C LEU A 47 -9.77 2.08 -11.91
N LYS A 48 -9.57 2.57 -13.14
CA LYS A 48 -9.55 4.01 -13.42
C LYS A 48 -10.96 4.56 -13.12
N PRO A 49 -11.11 5.70 -12.41
CA PRO A 49 -12.43 6.31 -12.23
C PRO A 49 -12.98 6.82 -13.56
N GLU A 50 -14.31 6.90 -13.66
CA GLU A 50 -14.99 7.56 -14.78
C GLU A 50 -14.75 9.08 -14.75
N PRO A 51 -14.85 9.78 -15.90
CA PRO A 51 -14.81 11.24 -15.93
C PRO A 51 -15.78 11.88 -14.92
N GLY A 52 -15.31 12.90 -14.21
CA GLY A 52 -16.05 13.56 -13.11
C GLY A 52 -15.80 12.96 -11.73
N TRP A 53 -15.16 11.78 -11.62
CA TRP A 53 -14.76 11.21 -10.34
C TRP A 53 -13.28 11.48 -10.02
N VAL A 54 -12.99 11.46 -8.71
CA VAL A 54 -11.63 11.58 -8.18
C VAL A 54 -11.24 10.32 -7.41
N LYS A 55 -9.94 10.02 -7.40
CA LYS A 55 -9.34 8.96 -6.58
C LYS A 55 -8.65 9.59 -5.38
N LEU A 56 -9.04 9.16 -4.18
CA LEU A 56 -8.37 9.50 -2.93
C LEU A 56 -7.52 8.30 -2.47
N ASN A 57 -6.20 8.48 -2.44
CA ASN A 57 -5.26 7.54 -1.84
C ASN A 57 -4.80 8.10 -0.49
N THR A 58 -4.97 7.36 0.60
CA THR A 58 -4.49 7.74 1.94
C THR A 58 -3.39 6.80 2.43
N ASN A 59 -2.53 7.29 3.31
CA ASN A 59 -1.55 6.50 4.02
C ASN A 59 -1.36 7.02 5.46
N GLY A 60 -1.03 6.11 6.38
CA GLY A 60 -0.63 6.43 7.75
C GLY A 60 0.87 6.18 7.97
N ALA A 61 1.45 6.88 8.93
CA ALA A 61 2.80 6.65 9.42
C ALA A 61 2.81 6.73 10.95
N SER A 62 3.53 5.82 11.61
CA SER A 62 3.71 5.82 13.07
C SER A 62 5.16 5.57 13.45
N LYS A 63 5.62 6.26 14.49
CA LYS A 63 6.93 6.09 15.13
C LYS A 63 6.82 5.22 16.39
N GLY A 64 6.31 4.00 16.25
CA GLY A 64 6.19 3.03 17.35
C GLY A 64 4.77 2.50 17.53
N ASN A 65 4.57 1.76 18.62
CA ASN A 65 3.27 1.29 19.08
C ASN A 65 3.32 1.13 20.63
N PRO A 66 3.10 2.21 21.41
CA PRO A 66 2.63 3.52 20.95
C PRO A 66 3.76 4.47 20.46
N GLY A 67 3.41 5.53 19.73
CA GLY A 67 4.33 6.53 19.18
C GLY A 67 3.63 7.68 18.44
N LEU A 68 4.42 8.68 18.00
CA LEU A 68 3.89 9.77 17.17
C LEU A 68 3.41 9.25 15.82
N ALA A 69 2.20 9.63 15.43
CA ALA A 69 1.56 9.27 14.18
C ALA A 69 1.12 10.48 13.36
N GLY A 70 1.04 10.23 12.06
CA GLY A 70 0.48 11.13 11.07
C GLY A 70 -0.24 10.36 9.99
N ALA A 71 -1.10 11.05 9.27
CA ALA A 71 -1.71 10.57 8.04
C ALA A 71 -1.39 11.53 6.90
N GLY A 72 -1.62 11.06 5.69
CA GLY A 72 -1.62 11.92 4.53
C GLY A 72 -2.35 11.26 3.39
N GLY A 73 -2.49 11.99 2.30
CA GLY A 73 -3.14 11.48 1.12
C GLY A 73 -2.95 12.36 -0.10
N ILE A 74 -3.40 11.81 -1.22
CA ILE A 74 -3.37 12.46 -2.52
C ILE A 74 -4.70 12.23 -3.23
N VAL A 75 -5.25 13.30 -3.77
CA VAL A 75 -6.44 13.29 -4.62
C VAL A 75 -5.99 13.43 -6.06
N ARG A 76 -6.47 12.53 -6.91
CA ARG A 76 -6.18 12.52 -8.35
C ARG A 76 -7.48 12.55 -9.16
N ASP A 77 -7.45 13.19 -10.31
CA ASP A 77 -8.57 13.13 -11.25
C ASP A 77 -8.65 11.76 -11.94
N TYR A 78 -9.65 11.62 -12.82
CA TYR A 78 -9.87 10.40 -13.60
C TYR A 78 -8.67 10.06 -14.51
N GLU A 79 -7.90 11.05 -14.97
CA GLU A 79 -6.68 10.84 -15.78
C GLU A 79 -5.44 10.49 -14.93
N GLY A 80 -5.56 10.56 -13.61
CA GLY A 80 -4.49 10.28 -12.66
C GLY A 80 -3.62 11.50 -12.35
N LYS A 81 -3.98 12.70 -12.82
CA LYS A 81 -3.30 13.94 -12.48
C LYS A 81 -3.62 14.31 -11.05
N VAL A 82 -2.62 14.82 -10.33
CA VAL A 82 -2.79 15.27 -8.94
C VAL A 82 -3.61 16.55 -8.91
N ILE A 83 -4.69 16.53 -8.13
CA ILE A 83 -5.51 17.71 -7.82
C ILE A 83 -5.05 18.33 -6.50
N LEU A 84 -4.82 17.50 -5.48
CA LEU A 84 -4.48 17.91 -4.12
C LEU A 84 -3.59 16.86 -3.44
N ALA A 85 -2.68 17.30 -2.58
CA ALA A 85 -2.00 16.46 -1.62
C ALA A 85 -2.13 17.08 -0.22
N PHE A 86 -2.26 16.24 0.81
CA PHE A 86 -2.40 16.69 2.19
C PHE A 86 -1.62 15.78 3.15
N PHE A 87 -1.30 16.33 4.32
CA PHE A 87 -0.80 15.58 5.47
C PHE A 87 -1.45 16.14 6.73
N GLU A 88 -1.64 15.28 7.73
CA GLU A 88 -2.26 15.61 9.01
C GLU A 88 -1.48 14.93 10.15
N PRO A 89 -0.92 15.68 11.12
CA PRO A 89 -0.36 15.09 12.33
C PRO A 89 -1.50 14.59 13.24
N ILE A 90 -1.55 13.29 13.50
CA ILE A 90 -2.62 12.68 14.33
C ILE A 90 -2.29 12.80 15.83
N GLY A 91 -1.01 12.86 16.17
CA GLY A 91 -0.55 12.91 17.57
C GLY A 91 0.00 11.57 18.04
N PHE A 92 0.00 11.33 19.34
CA PHE A 92 0.56 10.11 19.93
C PHE A 92 -0.52 9.03 20.03
N TYR A 93 -0.31 7.86 19.43
CA TYR A 93 -1.22 6.69 19.48
C TYR A 93 -0.47 5.44 19.94
#